data_AF-A0A7C1YMN1-F1
#
_entry.id   AF-A0A7C1YMN1-F1
#
_cell.length_a   1.000
_cell.length_b   1.000
_cell.length_c   1.000
_cell.angle_alpha   90.00
_cell.angle_beta   90.00
_cell.angle_gamma   90.00
#
_symmetry.space_group_name_H-M   'P 1'
#
loop_
_entity.id
_entity.type
_entity.pdbx_description
1 polymer ?
#
loop_
_entity_poly.entity_id
_entity_poly.type
_entity_poly.pdbx_seq_one_letter_code
_entity_poly.pdbx_strand_id
1 'polypeptide(L)'
;MAKKYNLKNLPPLDFDLWSKVAEQDPDTFESMRLAAIEEFIESAPAERRQRLRCLQWRIDQERRLSRSPMGACIRISRMMWENLLGEEGLVRHIRYLGEPSGNQNAISRPPPQARVIPFRPE
;
A
#
# COMPACT_ATOMS: atom_id res chain seq x y z
N MET A 1 4.03 20.66 -20.79
CA MET A 1 5.15 20.46 -19.83
C MET A 1 4.63 19.68 -18.64
N ALA A 2 5.00 18.40 -18.49
CA ALA A 2 4.63 17.61 -17.32
C ALA A 2 5.50 18.06 -16.14
N LYS A 3 4.90 18.65 -15.10
CA LYS A 3 5.60 18.98 -13.86
C LYS A 3 6.05 17.67 -13.21
N LYS A 4 7.36 17.45 -13.14
CA LYS A 4 7.97 16.40 -12.33
C LYS A 4 7.79 16.79 -10.86
N TYR A 5 6.78 16.24 -10.19
CA TYR A 5 6.64 16.39 -8.75
C TYR A 5 7.64 15.48 -8.05
N ASN A 6 8.63 16.11 -7.42
CA ASN A 6 9.55 15.48 -6.48
C ASN A 6 8.76 15.16 -5.21
N LEU A 7 8.83 13.93 -4.68
CA LEU A 7 8.12 13.49 -3.47
C LEU A 7 8.37 14.38 -2.23
N LYS A 8 9.39 15.25 -2.27
CA LYS A 8 9.69 16.25 -1.24
C LYS A 8 8.80 17.51 -1.28
N ASN A 9 8.07 17.75 -2.38
CA ASN A 9 7.28 18.96 -2.63
C ASN A 9 5.86 18.62 -3.09
N LEU A 10 5.18 17.67 -2.42
CA LEU A 10 3.73 17.67 -2.48
C LEU A 10 3.27 18.97 -1.80
N PRO A 11 2.39 19.79 -2.39
CA PRO A 11 1.77 20.87 -1.63
C PRO A 11 1.21 20.25 -0.35
N PRO A 12 1.43 20.87 0.83
CA PRO A 12 0.90 20.35 2.08
C PRO A 12 -0.59 20.15 1.90
N LEU A 13 -1.07 18.92 2.08
CA LEU A 13 -2.48 18.62 2.05
C LEU A 13 -3.14 19.49 3.13
N ASP A 14 -4.00 20.40 2.70
CA ASP A 14 -4.72 21.29 3.60
C ASP A 14 -5.75 20.47 4.39
N PHE A 15 -5.34 20.04 5.58
CA PHE A 15 -6.15 19.17 6.43
C PHE A 15 -7.48 19.83 6.80
N ASP A 16 -7.47 21.12 7.14
CA ASP A 16 -8.67 21.84 7.58
C ASP A 16 -9.71 21.92 6.45
N LEU A 17 -9.25 22.15 5.21
CA LEU A 17 -10.10 22.11 4.03
C LEU A 17 -10.70 20.72 3.82
N TRP A 18 -9.87 19.67 3.81
CA TRP A 18 -10.32 18.31 3.53
C TRP A 18 -11.27 17.79 4.62
N SER A 19 -11.03 18.15 5.88
CA SER A 19 -11.91 17.82 7.01
C SER A 19 -13.27 18.49 6.85
N LYS A 20 -13.29 19.79 6.50
CA LYS A 20 -14.55 20.51 6.22
C LYS A 20 -15.33 19.89 5.08
N VAL A 21 -14.67 19.55 3.97
CA VAL A 21 -15.33 18.90 2.83
C VAL A 21 -15.88 17.54 3.24
N ALA A 22 -15.14 16.73 4.00
CA ALA A 22 -15.62 15.43 4.47
C ALA A 22 -16.89 15.52 5.35
N GLU A 23 -17.03 16.59 6.14
CA GLU A 23 -18.22 16.84 6.98
C GLU A 23 -19.42 17.35 6.16
N GLN A 24 -19.17 18.21 5.17
CA GLN A 24 -20.21 18.91 4.42
C GLN A 24 -20.68 18.14 3.18
N ASP A 25 -19.75 17.52 2.47
CA ASP A 25 -19.98 16.81 1.20
C ASP A 25 -19.04 15.60 1.07
N PRO A 26 -19.45 14.44 1.62
CA PRO A 26 -18.68 13.21 1.58
C PRO A 26 -18.36 12.71 0.15
N ASP A 27 -19.22 12.98 -0.83
CA ASP A 27 -19.03 12.52 -2.21
C ASP A 27 -17.94 13.34 -2.91
N THR A 28 -17.91 14.65 -2.67
CA THR A 28 -16.82 15.52 -3.12
C THR A 28 -15.49 15.12 -2.46
N PHE A 29 -15.50 14.82 -1.15
CA PHE A 29 -14.31 14.33 -0.46
C PHE A 29 -13.76 13.03 -1.09
N GLU A 30 -14.61 12.04 -1.35
CA GLU A 30 -14.16 10.78 -1.97
C GLU A 30 -13.62 11.00 -3.40
N SER A 31 -14.21 11.92 -4.15
CA SER A 31 -13.71 12.31 -5.49
C SER A 31 -12.31 12.96 -5.39
N MET A 32 -12.12 13.88 -4.45
CA MET A 32 -10.81 14.50 -4.17
C MET A 32 -9.77 13.47 -3.74
N ARG A 33 -10.15 12.53 -2.86
CA ARG A 33 -9.27 11.46 -2.40
C ARG A 33 -8.81 10.57 -3.55
N LEU A 34 -9.71 10.15 -4.43
CA LEU A 34 -9.39 9.33 -5.59
C LEU A 34 -8.44 10.07 -6.56
N ALA A 35 -8.70 11.35 -6.82
CA ALA A 35 -7.85 12.17 -7.68
C ALA A 35 -6.42 12.31 -7.14
N ALA A 36 -6.26 12.57 -5.84
CA ALA A 36 -4.94 12.68 -5.21
C ALA A 36 -4.14 11.36 -5.24
N ILE A 37 -4.83 10.22 -5.07
CA ILE A 37 -4.21 8.90 -5.17
C ILE A 37 -3.75 8.62 -6.61
N GLU A 38 -4.59 8.93 -7.59
CA GLU A 38 -4.27 8.72 -9.00
C GLU A 38 -3.08 9.59 -9.43
N GLU A 39 -3.05 10.87 -9.01
CA GLU A 39 -1.91 11.76 -9.24
C GLU A 39 -0.62 11.19 -8.65
N PHE A 40 -0.67 10.67 -7.42
CA PHE A 40 0.47 10.03 -6.78
C PHE A 40 0.95 8.80 -7.56
N ILE A 41 0.03 7.91 -7.98
CA ILE A 41 0.37 6.71 -8.75
C ILE A 41 1.01 7.09 -10.08
N GLU A 42 0.47 8.06 -10.81
CA GLU A 42 1.01 8.48 -12.10
C GLU A 42 2.36 9.20 -11.99
N SER A 43 2.61 9.88 -10.86
CA SER A 43 3.91 10.48 -10.56
C SER A 43 5.04 9.45 -10.38
N ALA A 44 4.70 8.20 -10.03
CA ALA A 44 5.67 7.14 -9.80
C ALA A 44 6.26 6.58 -11.12
N PRO A 45 7.48 6.01 -11.10
CA PRO A 45 8.05 5.32 -12.25
C PRO A 45 7.14 4.21 -12.78
N ALA A 46 7.06 4.03 -14.10
CA ALA A 46 6.14 3.11 -14.77
C ALA A 46 6.15 1.68 -14.19
N GLU A 47 7.34 1.16 -13.89
CA GLU A 47 7.56 -0.17 -13.30
C GLU A 47 6.88 -0.36 -11.94
N ARG A 48 6.67 0.74 -11.18
CA ARG A 48 6.04 0.71 -9.85
C ARG A 48 4.55 0.97 -9.87
N ARG A 49 4.00 1.55 -10.95
CA ARG A 49 2.59 1.95 -11.02
C ARG A 49 1.65 0.77 -10.83
N GLN A 50 1.91 -0.35 -11.49
CA GLN A 50 1.08 -1.54 -11.37
C GLN A 50 1.03 -2.06 -9.93
N ARG A 51 2.20 -2.12 -9.26
CA ARG A 51 2.28 -2.52 -7.85
C ARG A 51 1.51 -1.56 -6.94
N LEU A 52 1.61 -0.25 -7.19
CA LEU A 52 0.86 0.75 -6.43
C LEU A 52 -0.65 0.63 -6.64
N ARG A 53 -1.12 0.37 -7.87
CA ARG A 53 -2.54 0.13 -8.16
C ARG A 53 -3.06 -1.11 -7.43
N CYS A 54 -2.29 -2.20 -7.41
CA CYS A 54 -2.66 -3.39 -6.62
C CYS A 54 -2.73 -3.11 -5.12
N LEU A 55 -1.80 -2.33 -4.58
CA LEU A 55 -1.83 -1.92 -3.17
C LEU A 55 -3.05 -1.05 -2.87
N GLN A 56 -3.33 -0.06 -3.73
CA GLN A 56 -4.50 0.81 -3.59
C GLN A 56 -5.80 0.00 -3.62
N TRP A 57 -5.93 -0.94 -4.57
CA TRP A 57 -7.08 -1.84 -4.62
C TRP A 57 -7.27 -2.60 -3.31
N ARG A 58 -6.19 -3.13 -2.72
CA ARG A 58 -6.25 -3.82 -1.42
C ARG A 58 -6.72 -2.89 -0.31
N ILE A 59 -6.20 -1.66 -0.25
CA ILE A 59 -6.64 -0.63 0.71
C ILE A 59 -8.14 -0.35 0.55
N ASP A 60 -8.62 -0.20 -0.69
CA ASP A 60 -10.03 0.06 -0.96
C ASP A 60 -10.92 -1.13 -0.54
N GLN A 61 -10.48 -2.37 -0.74
CA GLN A 61 -11.19 -3.54 -0.23
C GLN A 61 -11.24 -3.56 1.31
N GLU A 62 -10.14 -3.26 2.00
CA GLU A 62 -10.14 -3.17 3.45
C GLU A 62 -11.12 -2.09 3.95
N ARG A 63 -11.15 -0.92 3.30
CA ARG A 63 -12.15 0.13 3.60
C ARG A 63 -13.57 -0.36 3.37
N ARG A 64 -13.85 -1.02 2.25
CA ARG A 64 -15.21 -1.50 1.89
C ARG A 64 -15.71 -2.61 2.81
N LEU A 65 -14.84 -3.54 3.21
CA LEU A 65 -15.19 -4.65 4.10
C LEU A 65 -15.27 -4.23 5.57
N SER A 66 -14.84 -3.02 5.88
CA SER A 66 -14.85 -2.48 7.23
C SER A 66 -16.25 -2.09 7.70
N ARG A 67 -16.62 -2.49 8.91
CA ARG A 67 -17.89 -2.09 9.55
C ARG A 67 -17.93 -0.62 9.99
N SER A 68 -16.78 0.05 10.07
CA SER A 68 -16.67 1.46 10.44
C SER A 68 -15.38 2.09 9.89
N PRO A 69 -15.33 3.43 9.70
CA PRO A 69 -14.13 4.14 9.26
C PRO A 69 -12.92 3.93 10.17
N MET A 70 -13.13 3.94 11.49
CA MET A 70 -12.07 3.66 12.47
C MET A 70 -11.55 2.22 12.33
N GLY A 71 -12.44 1.25 12.10
CA GLY A 71 -12.03 -0.13 11.85
C GLY A 71 -11.18 -0.26 10.58
N ALA A 72 -11.50 0.49 9.52
CA ALA A 72 -10.68 0.55 8.32
C ALA A 72 -9.29 1.13 8.62
N CYS A 73 -9.23 2.22 9.37
CA CYS A 73 -7.97 2.85 9.78
C CYS A 73 -7.07 1.86 10.54
N ILE A 74 -7.62 1.12 11.51
CA ILE A 74 -6.88 0.12 12.27
C ILE A 74 -6.35 -0.99 11.33
N ARG A 75 -7.18 -1.52 10.43
CA ARG A 75 -6.77 -2.56 9.47
C ARG A 75 -5.66 -2.09 8.53
N ILE A 76 -5.80 -0.89 7.98
CA ILE A 76 -4.79 -0.30 7.10
C ILE A 76 -3.49 -0.05 7.87
N SER A 77 -3.56 0.47 9.11
CA SER A 77 -2.37 0.67 9.95
C SER A 77 -1.66 -0.64 10.25
N ARG A 78 -2.41 -1.73 10.48
CA ARG A 78 -1.86 -3.07 10.65
C ARG A 78 -1.16 -3.54 9.39
N MET A 79 -1.75 -3.35 8.20
CA MET A 79 -1.06 -3.67 6.94
C MET A 79 0.29 -2.96 6.81
N MET A 80 0.37 -1.69 7.20
CA MET A 80 1.64 -0.94 7.19
C MET A 80 2.65 -1.55 8.16
N TRP A 81 2.23 -1.86 9.38
CA TRP A 81 3.08 -2.50 10.39
C TRP A 81 3.56 -3.89 9.96
N GLU A 82 2.72 -4.70 9.31
CA GLU A 82 3.10 -6.01 8.77
C GLU A 82 4.19 -5.88 7.69
N ASN A 83 4.13 -4.85 6.83
CA ASN A 83 5.19 -4.61 5.83
C ASN A 83 6.51 -4.14 6.47
N LEU A 84 6.46 -3.54 7.65
CA LEU A 84 7.64 -3.03 8.36
C LEU A 84 8.27 -4.09 9.27
N LEU A 85 7.46 -4.71 10.13
CA LEU A 85 7.85 -5.59 11.23
C LEU A 85 7.43 -7.05 11.04
N GLY A 86 6.66 -7.38 10.02
CA GLY A 86 6.19 -8.74 9.76
C GLY A 86 7.34 -9.69 9.43
N GLU A 87 7.00 -10.97 9.27
CA GLU A 87 7.97 -12.04 9.03
C GLU A 87 8.85 -11.76 7.80
N GLU A 88 8.28 -11.16 6.75
CA GLU A 88 8.99 -10.71 5.54
C GLU A 88 9.05 -9.17 5.44
N GLY A 89 9.11 -8.50 6.60
CA GLY A 89 9.10 -7.05 6.72
C GLY A 89 10.46 -6.38 6.48
N LEU A 90 10.43 -5.07 6.22
CA LEU A 90 11.62 -4.26 5.93
C LEU A 90 12.72 -4.38 7.00
N VAL A 91 12.37 -4.40 8.29
CA VAL A 91 13.37 -4.47 9.37
C VAL A 91 14.20 -5.75 9.30
N ARG A 92 13.59 -6.88 8.91
CA ARG A 92 14.30 -8.15 8.73
C ARG A 92 15.30 -8.05 7.58
N HIS A 93 14.89 -7.49 6.45
CA HIS A 93 15.79 -7.26 5.31
C HIS A 93 16.97 -6.36 5.65
N ILE A 94 16.75 -5.29 6.41
CA ILE A 94 17.83 -4.39 6.83
C ILE A 94 18.84 -5.11 7.73
N ARG A 95 18.38 -5.94 8.68
CA ARG A 95 19.30 -6.71 9.54
C ARG A 95 20.19 -7.63 8.72
N TYR A 96 19.64 -8.32 7.71
CA TYR A 96 20.43 -9.20 6.84
C TYR A 96 21.50 -8.46 6.02
N LEU A 97 21.24 -7.20 5.61
CA LEU A 97 22.24 -6.40 4.91
C LEU A 97 23.43 -6.01 5.81
N GLY A 98 23.24 -6.00 7.13
CA GLY A 98 24.27 -5.63 8.11
C GLY A 98 25.12 -6.80 8.62
N GLU A 99 24.78 -8.05 8.31
CA GLU A 99 25.56 -9.21 8.77
C GLU A 99 26.79 -9.47 7.87
N PRO A 100 28.00 -9.64 8.46
CA PRO A 100 29.26 -9.70 7.73
C PRO A 100 29.49 -10.99 6.92
N SER A 101 28.61 -11.98 7.05
CA SER A 101 28.66 -13.23 6.29
C SER A 101 27.47 -13.26 5.35
N GLY A 102 27.71 -13.04 4.06
CA GLY A 102 26.74 -13.16 2.99
C GLY A 102 26.22 -14.59 2.82
N ASN A 103 25.44 -15.08 3.78
CA ASN A 103 24.64 -16.28 3.61
C ASN A 103 23.38 -15.90 2.82
N GLN A 104 23.57 -15.73 1.51
CA GLN A 104 22.51 -15.42 0.54
C GLN A 104 21.38 -16.48 0.54
N ASN A 105 21.59 -17.64 1.18
CA ASN A 105 20.60 -18.70 1.33
C ASN A 105 19.49 -18.39 2.36
N ALA A 106 19.61 -17.35 3.19
CA ALA A 106 18.60 -17.04 4.21
C ALA A 106 17.37 -16.30 3.68
N ILE A 107 17.47 -15.65 2.51
CA ILE A 107 16.38 -14.85 1.91
C ILE A 107 15.50 -15.71 0.98
N SER A 108 16.06 -16.76 0.40
CA SER A 108 15.32 -17.71 -0.43
C SER A 108 14.77 -18.85 0.44
N ARG A 109 13.71 -18.58 1.23
CA ARG A 109 12.77 -19.67 1.50
C ARG A 109 12.33 -20.15 0.11
N PRO A 110 12.50 -21.43 -0.27
CA PRO A 110 11.98 -21.92 -1.54
C PRO A 110 10.49 -21.54 -1.59
N PRO A 111 9.98 -21.06 -2.75
CA PRO A 111 8.59 -20.66 -2.87
C PRO A 111 7.72 -21.80 -2.33
N PRO A 112 6.69 -21.52 -1.53
CA PRO A 112 5.87 -22.56 -0.91
C PRO A 112 5.36 -23.49 -2.00
N GLN A 113 5.90 -24.72 -2.02
CA GLN A 113 5.52 -25.72 -3.00
C GLN A 113 4.17 -26.28 -2.57
N ALA A 114 3.13 -25.98 -3.34
CA ALA A 114 1.82 -26.57 -3.16
C ALA A 114 1.67 -27.77 -4.10
N ARG A 115 1.05 -28.85 -3.59
CA ARG A 115 0.66 -29.98 -4.44
C ARG A 115 -0.55 -29.56 -5.27
N VAL A 116 -0.41 -29.56 -6.60
CA VAL A 116 -1.54 -29.34 -7.52
C VAL A 116 -2.54 -30.48 -7.33
N ILE A 117 -3.74 -30.16 -6.84
CA ILE A 117 -4.84 -31.11 -6.74
C ILE A 117 -5.55 -31.10 -8.10
N PRO A 118 -5.70 -32.27 -8.78
CA PRO A 118 -6.42 -32.33 -10.03
C PRO A 118 -7.88 -31.91 -9.81
N PHE A 119 -8.40 -31.08 -10.71
CA PHE A 119 -9.82 -30.73 -10.73
C PHE A 119 -10.62 -32.01 -11.01
N ARG A 120 -11.53 -32.38 -10.09
CA ARG A 120 -12.44 -33.51 -10.25
C ARG A 120 -13.80 -32.94 -10.65
N PRO A 121 -14.18 -32.96 -11.94
CA PRO A 121 -15.54 -32.63 -12.33
C PRO A 121 -16.49 -33.71 -11.80
N GLU A 122 -17.59 -33.30 -11.18
CA GLU A 122 -18.77 -34.16 -10.97
C GLU A 122 -19.60 -34.28 -12.25
#